data_AF-A0AAP0PD22-F1
#
_entry.id   AF-A0AAP0PD22-F1
#
_cell.length_a   1.000
_cell.length_b   1.000
_cell.length_c   1.000
_cell.angle_alpha   90.00
_cell.angle_beta   90.00
_cell.angle_gamma   90.00
#
_symmetry.space_group_name_H-M   'P 1'
#
loop_
_entity.id
_entity.type
_entity.pdbx_description
1 polymer ?
#
loop_
_entity_poly.entity_id
_entity_poly.type
_entity_poly.pdbx_seq_one_letter_code
_entity_poly.pdbx_strand_id
1 'polypeptide(L)'
;MSTDHSCPILSTCTTAPTNTISGVSTKGELVHQSILAKCVLGLLVSRAPASLLRGLARGAGGMAGLGRGRIGLPAQVLLGDRKFFVCVPKTSGGFVYFGDELLLDYRVAKYMLYTPLVASPSEPDEYFIGVKSIKINGRAIDFDGSLLSFDENGYGGTKLSTVVAYTTLETSIYKAFTKAFVGEATTGFGFNMSRVASVAPFEYCFLNSKSVPVIDLVLQSEMVKWRIHGWNSMVNVSDDVMCLGFLDGGVMNQTTSAVIVIGGNQLENNLVEFDLEGSRLGFSSLLDKQSRCSDFSSLGGESRSW
;
A
#
# COMPACT_ATOMS: atom_id res chain seq x y z
N MET A 1 16.73 7.69 -62.50
CA MET A 1 16.83 6.62 -61.50
C MET A 1 16.21 7.14 -60.22
N SER A 2 15.08 6.54 -59.83
CA SER A 2 14.25 6.92 -58.69
C SER A 2 14.99 6.67 -57.39
N THR A 3 15.21 7.71 -56.59
CA THR A 3 15.59 7.57 -55.18
C THR A 3 14.31 7.37 -54.38
N ASP A 4 14.08 6.13 -54.01
CA ASP A 4 12.98 5.68 -53.16
C ASP A 4 13.15 6.26 -51.75
N HIS A 5 12.42 7.34 -51.46
CA HIS A 5 12.26 7.88 -50.11
C HIS A 5 11.23 7.04 -49.36
N SER A 6 11.64 5.84 -48.95
CA SER A 6 10.90 5.08 -47.95
C SER A 6 11.04 5.78 -46.60
N CYS A 7 9.99 6.48 -46.20
CA CYS A 7 9.80 6.99 -44.84
C CYS A 7 9.84 5.79 -43.88
N PRO A 8 10.67 5.78 -42.81
CA PRO A 8 10.63 4.70 -41.84
C PRO A 8 9.25 4.73 -41.17
N ILE A 9 8.57 3.59 -41.24
CA ILE A 9 7.27 3.30 -40.60
C ILE A 9 7.30 3.86 -39.17
N LEU A 10 6.30 4.69 -38.79
CA LEU A 10 6.10 5.12 -37.41
C LEU A 10 6.14 3.87 -36.51
N SER A 11 7.23 3.66 -35.78
CA SER A 11 7.28 2.60 -34.80
C SER A 11 6.36 2.99 -33.66
N THR A 12 5.19 2.35 -33.57
CA THR A 12 4.30 2.47 -32.40
C THR A 12 5.10 2.12 -31.15
N CYS A 13 5.20 3.05 -30.19
CA CYS A 13 5.82 2.77 -28.91
C CYS A 13 4.96 1.77 -28.14
N THR A 14 5.54 0.62 -27.81
CA THR A 14 4.82 -0.45 -27.11
C THR A 14 5.37 -0.64 -25.71
N THR A 15 4.48 -0.99 -24.79
CA THR A 15 4.80 -1.30 -23.39
C THR A 15 4.23 -2.68 -23.04
N ALA A 16 4.49 -3.14 -21.82
CA ALA A 16 3.92 -4.38 -21.28
C ALA A 16 3.07 -4.07 -20.04
N PRO A 17 1.86 -3.50 -20.18
CA PRO A 17 0.96 -3.29 -19.06
C PRO A 17 0.65 -4.62 -18.38
N THR A 18 0.70 -4.60 -17.05
CA THR A 18 0.43 -5.78 -16.22
C THR A 18 -0.79 -5.50 -15.37
N ASN A 19 -1.76 -6.43 -15.39
CA ASN A 19 -2.79 -6.49 -14.37
C ASN A 19 -2.18 -7.15 -13.14
N THR A 20 -1.87 -6.36 -12.12
CA THR A 20 -1.23 -6.84 -10.88
C THR A 20 -2.17 -7.63 -9.97
N ILE A 21 -3.49 -7.58 -10.21
CA ILE A 21 -4.46 -8.45 -9.52
C ILE A 21 -4.41 -9.88 -10.08
N SER A 22 -4.33 -10.03 -11.41
CA SER A 22 -4.30 -11.35 -12.05
C SER A 22 -2.89 -11.86 -12.35
N GLY A 23 -1.86 -11.01 -12.22
CA GLY A 23 -0.47 -11.31 -12.61
C GLY A 23 -0.24 -11.43 -14.12
N VAL A 24 -1.20 -11.02 -14.95
CA VAL A 24 -1.13 -11.19 -16.41
C VAL A 24 -0.57 -9.92 -17.03
N SER A 25 0.44 -10.07 -17.88
CA SER A 25 1.01 -8.99 -18.69
C SER A 25 0.76 -9.27 -20.18
N THR A 26 0.59 -8.21 -20.97
CA THR A 26 0.45 -8.34 -22.42
C THR A 26 1.03 -7.12 -23.12
N LYS A 27 1.15 -7.18 -24.46
CA LYS A 27 1.61 -6.04 -25.25
C LYS A 27 0.56 -4.94 -25.25
N GLY A 28 0.96 -3.74 -24.86
CA GLY A 28 0.17 -2.52 -24.92
C GLY A 28 0.77 -1.49 -25.87
N GLU A 29 -0.08 -0.61 -26.37
CA GLU A 29 0.33 0.55 -27.17
C GLU A 29 0.33 1.80 -26.30
N LEU A 30 1.42 2.55 -26.32
CA LEU A 30 1.51 3.82 -25.61
C LEU A 30 0.76 4.89 -26.40
N VAL A 31 -0.24 5.50 -25.78
CA VAL A 31 -1.09 6.52 -26.41
C VAL A 31 -1.24 7.73 -25.48
N HIS A 32 -1.50 8.90 -26.06
CA HIS A 32 -1.95 10.05 -25.29
C HIS A 32 -3.45 9.93 -25.00
N GLN A 33 -3.84 10.16 -23.75
CA GLN A 33 -5.21 10.20 -23.31
C GLN A 33 -5.44 11.40 -22.40
N SER A 34 -6.46 12.19 -22.71
CA SER A 34 -6.94 13.24 -21.81
C SER A 34 -7.83 12.63 -20.74
N ILE A 35 -7.53 12.89 -19.48
CA ILE A 35 -8.36 12.51 -18.33
C ILE A 35 -8.88 13.78 -17.67
N LEU A 36 -10.18 13.80 -17.40
CA LEU A 36 -10.83 14.86 -16.64
C LEU A 36 -10.76 14.53 -15.14
N ALA A 37 -10.04 15.36 -14.39
CA ALA A 37 -10.11 15.41 -12.93
C ALA A 37 -10.67 16.78 -12.52
N LYS A 38 -10.01 17.52 -11.62
CA LYS A 38 -10.26 18.98 -11.44
C LYS A 38 -9.91 19.78 -12.69
N CYS A 39 -8.88 19.35 -13.40
CA CYS A 39 -8.43 19.92 -14.66
C CYS A 39 -8.29 18.80 -15.69
N VAL A 40 -8.15 19.17 -16.96
CA VAL A 40 -7.85 18.23 -18.03
C VAL A 40 -6.36 17.94 -18.00
N LEU A 41 -6.00 16.68 -17.76
CA LEU A 41 -4.62 16.20 -17.77
C LEU A 41 -4.39 15.37 -19.03
N GLY A 42 -3.37 15.71 -19.81
CA GLY A 42 -2.88 14.87 -20.90
C GLY A 42 -1.89 13.85 -20.36
N LEU A 43 -2.22 12.57 -20.43
CA LEU A 43 -1.39 11.48 -19.90
C LEU A 43 -0.97 10.53 -21.02
N LEU A 44 0.26 10.03 -20.93
CA LEU A 44 0.72 8.84 -21.62
C LEU A 44 0.20 7.62 -20.88
N VAL A 45 -0.64 6.82 -21.55
CA VAL A 45 -1.22 5.61 -20.99
C VAL A 45 -0.96 4.43 -21.91
N SER A 46 -0.86 3.25 -21.32
CA SER A 46 -0.76 2.01 -22.09
C SER A 46 -2.15 1.47 -22.38
N ARG A 47 -2.59 1.57 -23.64
CA ARG A 47 -3.82 0.90 -24.09
C ARG A 47 -3.58 -0.60 -24.12
N ALA A 48 -4.47 -1.35 -23.47
CA ALA A 48 -4.35 -2.80 -23.34
C ALA A 48 -5.68 -3.50 -23.70
N PRO A 49 -5.65 -4.78 -24.08
CA PRO A 49 -6.86 -5.53 -24.40
C PRO A 49 -7.75 -5.74 -23.17
N ALA A 50 -9.05 -5.87 -23.39
CA ALA A 50 -10.06 -6.06 -22.33
C ALA A 50 -9.81 -7.33 -21.48
N SER A 51 -9.04 -8.30 -21.98
CA SER A 51 -8.63 -9.49 -21.21
C SER A 51 -7.84 -9.12 -19.94
N LEU A 52 -7.11 -7.99 -19.95
CA LEU A 52 -6.43 -7.47 -18.76
C LEU A 52 -7.36 -6.81 -17.74
N LEU A 53 -8.66 -6.69 -17.99
CA LEU A 53 -9.61 -6.19 -16.98
C LEU A 53 -10.08 -7.29 -16.02
N ARG A 54 -9.71 -8.55 -16.26
CA ARG A 54 -10.16 -9.68 -15.43
C ARG A 54 -9.72 -9.51 -13.98
N GLY A 55 -10.67 -9.62 -13.05
CA GLY A 55 -10.42 -9.50 -11.61
C GLY A 55 -10.40 -8.05 -11.09
N LEU A 56 -10.43 -7.04 -11.96
CA LEU A 56 -10.59 -5.65 -11.52
C LEU A 56 -12.03 -5.38 -11.05
N ALA A 57 -12.20 -4.29 -10.30
CA ALA A 57 -13.52 -3.85 -9.84
C ALA A 57 -14.48 -3.63 -11.00
N ARG A 58 -15.77 -3.93 -10.80
CA ARG A 58 -16.81 -3.72 -11.81
C ARG A 58 -16.82 -2.26 -12.28
N GLY A 59 -16.72 -2.06 -13.59
CA GLY A 59 -16.70 -0.73 -14.21
C GLY A 59 -15.30 -0.12 -14.33
N ALA A 60 -14.25 -0.75 -13.80
CA ALA A 60 -12.88 -0.31 -14.03
C ALA A 60 -12.48 -0.48 -15.50
N GLY A 61 -11.95 0.58 -16.10
CA GLY A 61 -11.41 0.57 -17.47
C GLY A 61 -9.91 0.28 -17.55
N GLY A 62 -9.23 0.09 -16.42
CA GLY A 62 -7.78 -0.14 -16.34
C GLY A 62 -7.24 0.07 -14.92
N MET A 63 -5.93 0.28 -14.82
CA MET A 63 -5.22 0.51 -13.56
C MET A 63 -4.43 1.81 -13.63
N ALA A 64 -4.45 2.59 -12.54
CA ALA A 64 -3.61 3.77 -12.38
C ALA A 64 -2.36 3.39 -11.57
N GLY A 65 -1.21 3.31 -12.24
CA GLY A 65 0.06 3.00 -11.58
C GLY A 65 0.59 4.21 -10.81
N LEU A 66 0.74 4.07 -9.49
CA LEU A 66 1.33 5.10 -8.63
C LEU A 66 2.82 4.92 -8.38
N GLY A 67 3.46 3.91 -8.98
CA GLY A 67 4.89 3.63 -8.82
C GLY A 67 5.81 4.72 -9.40
N ARG A 68 7.12 4.55 -9.16
CA ARG A 68 8.20 5.50 -9.50
C ARG A 68 8.64 5.45 -10.97
N GLY A 69 8.01 4.59 -11.77
CA GLY A 69 8.30 4.49 -13.19
C GLY A 69 8.06 5.81 -13.93
N ARG A 70 8.79 6.04 -15.02
CA ARG A 70 8.74 7.30 -15.79
C ARG A 70 7.37 7.63 -16.39
N ILE A 71 6.54 6.61 -16.58
CA ILE A 71 5.15 6.74 -17.05
C ILE A 71 4.13 6.49 -15.92
N GLY A 72 4.57 6.38 -14.68
CA GLY A 72 3.68 6.34 -13.52
C GLY A 72 2.94 7.67 -13.35
N LEU A 73 1.74 7.63 -12.78
CA LEU A 73 0.90 8.81 -12.64
C LEU A 73 1.59 9.95 -11.86
N PRO A 74 2.33 9.71 -10.75
CA PRO A 74 3.07 10.78 -10.08
C PRO A 74 4.07 11.48 -11.00
N ALA A 75 4.82 10.71 -11.82
CA ALA A 75 5.84 11.26 -12.70
C ALA A 75 5.26 12.12 -13.85
N GLN A 76 4.02 11.88 -14.24
CA GLN A 76 3.35 12.62 -15.31
C GLN A 76 2.60 13.87 -14.81
N VAL A 77 2.13 13.85 -13.57
CA VAL A 77 1.30 14.93 -13.01
C VAL A 77 2.12 15.93 -12.20
N LEU A 78 3.19 15.48 -11.53
CA LEU A 78 4.02 16.34 -10.70
C LEU A 78 5.10 17.01 -11.56
N LEU A 79 4.88 18.28 -11.91
CA LEU A 79 5.86 19.15 -12.56
C LEU A 79 6.57 19.99 -11.49
N GLY A 80 7.65 19.46 -10.90
CA GLY A 80 8.35 20.11 -9.79
C GLY A 80 8.37 19.22 -8.56
N ASP A 81 7.93 19.76 -7.42
CA ASP A 81 7.95 19.05 -6.16
C ASP A 81 7.19 17.72 -6.22
N ARG A 82 7.89 16.66 -5.85
CA ARG A 82 7.47 15.28 -6.15
C ARG A 82 6.76 14.64 -4.96
N LYS A 83 5.72 15.31 -4.45
CA LYS A 83 4.90 14.79 -3.36
C LYS A 83 3.51 14.38 -3.83
N PHE A 84 3.03 13.27 -3.31
CA PHE A 84 1.63 12.90 -3.40
C PHE A 84 1.16 12.20 -2.15
N PHE A 85 -0.15 12.28 -1.91
CA PHE A 85 -0.79 11.76 -0.73
C PHE A 85 -1.83 10.73 -1.13
N VAL A 86 -1.90 9.65 -0.38
CA VAL A 86 -2.90 8.58 -0.55
C VAL A 86 -3.63 8.42 0.77
N CYS A 87 -4.95 8.38 0.70
CA CYS A 87 -5.79 8.03 1.84
C CYS A 87 -6.86 7.04 1.38
N VAL A 88 -6.66 5.77 1.75
CA VAL A 88 -7.58 4.68 1.41
C VAL A 88 -8.74 4.70 2.43
N PRO A 89 -10.01 4.78 2.00
CA PRO A 89 -11.13 4.81 2.92
C PRO A 89 -11.53 3.38 3.32
N LYS A 90 -12.17 3.22 4.48
CA LYS A 90 -12.79 1.93 4.84
C LYS A 90 -14.00 1.57 3.97
N THR A 91 -14.74 2.58 3.51
CA THR A 91 -15.99 2.40 2.75
C THR A 91 -16.02 3.27 1.51
N SER A 92 -15.94 4.60 1.66
CA SER A 92 -15.96 5.57 0.57
C SER A 92 -15.31 6.88 0.98
N GLY A 93 -15.07 7.78 0.01
CA GLY A 93 -14.46 9.09 0.29
C GLY A 93 -12.94 9.03 0.47
N GLY A 94 -12.26 8.17 -0.28
CA GLY A 94 -10.80 8.18 -0.37
C GLY A 94 -10.31 9.28 -1.31
N PHE A 95 -9.00 9.51 -1.31
CA PHE A 95 -8.38 10.40 -2.29
C PHE A 95 -6.94 10.01 -2.60
N VAL A 96 -6.51 10.44 -3.79
CA VAL A 96 -5.11 10.60 -4.15
C VAL A 96 -4.92 12.07 -4.53
N TYR A 97 -3.95 12.74 -3.94
CA TYR A 97 -3.67 14.15 -4.18
C TYR A 97 -2.23 14.31 -4.61
N PHE A 98 -2.00 15.04 -5.69
CA PHE A 98 -0.68 15.34 -6.24
C PHE A 98 -0.36 16.81 -5.96
N GLY A 99 0.73 17.08 -5.24
CA GLY A 99 1.15 18.43 -4.86
C GLY A 99 1.86 18.45 -3.50
N ASP A 100 2.46 19.59 -3.15
CA ASP A 100 3.30 19.74 -1.96
C ASP A 100 2.58 19.73 -0.64
N GLU A 101 1.57 20.58 -0.57
CA GLU A 101 0.78 20.76 0.63
C GLU A 101 -0.62 20.34 0.26
N LEU A 102 -1.04 19.25 0.90
CA LEU A 102 -2.45 19.05 1.10
C LEU A 102 -2.82 20.07 2.16
N LEU A 103 -3.83 20.91 1.90
CA LEU A 103 -4.45 21.80 2.90
C LEU A 103 -5.19 20.92 3.93
N LEU A 104 -4.43 20.04 4.58
CA LEU A 104 -4.86 19.21 5.67
C LEU A 104 -5.12 20.12 6.85
N ASP A 105 -6.09 19.70 7.65
CA ASP A 105 -6.15 20.20 9.01
C ASP A 105 -4.75 20.07 9.63
N TYR A 106 -4.23 21.18 10.15
CA TYR A 106 -2.94 21.23 10.86
C TYR A 106 -2.85 20.13 11.93
N ARG A 107 -4.00 19.70 12.47
CA ARG A 107 -4.15 18.61 13.44
C ARG A 107 -3.74 17.24 12.91
N VAL A 108 -3.64 17.03 11.60
CA VAL A 108 -3.16 15.77 11.01
C VAL A 108 -1.68 15.90 10.64
N ALA A 109 -1.33 16.95 9.90
CA ALA A 109 0.04 17.18 9.41
C ALA A 109 1.08 17.21 10.55
N LYS A 110 0.74 17.79 11.72
CA LYS A 110 1.64 17.88 12.88
C LYS A 110 2.04 16.54 13.50
N TYR A 111 1.27 15.47 13.27
CA TYR A 111 1.53 14.14 13.85
C TYR A 111 1.99 13.12 12.81
N MET A 112 2.37 13.57 11.61
CA MET A 112 3.00 12.73 10.61
C MET A 112 4.35 12.25 11.14
N LEU A 113 4.55 10.94 11.11
CA LEU A 113 5.87 10.33 11.29
C LEU A 113 6.46 10.06 9.91
N TYR A 114 7.78 10.13 9.80
CA TYR A 114 8.48 9.91 8.55
C TYR A 114 9.48 8.78 8.66
N THR A 115 9.62 8.02 7.58
CA THR A 115 10.65 6.99 7.43
C THR A 115 11.27 7.06 6.04
N PRO A 116 12.56 6.72 5.86
CA PRO A 116 13.16 6.71 4.53
C PRO A 116 12.45 5.73 3.59
N LEU A 117 12.25 6.16 2.35
CA LEU A 117 11.94 5.24 1.25
C LEU A 117 13.24 4.52 0.86
N VAL A 118 13.18 3.20 0.77
CA VAL A 118 14.31 2.36 0.40
C VAL A 118 14.16 1.93 -1.06
N ALA A 119 15.23 1.96 -1.83
CA ALA A 119 15.23 1.45 -3.19
C ALA A 119 15.38 -0.08 -3.15
N SER A 120 14.44 -0.81 -3.75
CA SER A 120 14.62 -2.24 -3.99
C SER A 120 15.50 -2.45 -5.23
N PRO A 121 16.55 -3.28 -5.16
CA PRO A 121 17.34 -3.65 -6.34
C PRO A 121 16.53 -4.41 -7.40
N SER A 122 15.53 -5.19 -6.97
CA SER A 122 14.72 -6.06 -7.83
C SER A 122 13.42 -5.42 -8.32
N GLU A 123 12.86 -4.48 -7.53
CA GLU A 123 11.61 -3.77 -7.82
C GLU A 123 11.81 -2.23 -7.70
N PRO A 124 12.58 -1.60 -8.61
CA PRO A 124 13.00 -0.19 -8.48
C PRO A 124 11.85 0.82 -8.55
N ASP A 125 10.72 0.44 -9.15
CA ASP A 125 9.54 1.29 -9.31
C ASP A 125 8.58 1.22 -8.11
N GLU A 126 8.79 0.30 -7.17
CA GLU A 126 7.93 0.09 -6.00
C GLU A 126 8.40 0.91 -4.78
N TYR A 127 7.51 1.05 -3.79
CA TYR A 127 7.79 1.81 -2.56
C TYR A 127 8.08 0.89 -1.39
N PHE A 128 9.35 0.86 -0.96
CA PHE A 128 9.79 0.12 0.21
C PHE A 128 10.12 1.03 1.39
N ILE A 129 9.94 0.50 2.60
CA ILE A 129 10.34 1.12 3.87
C ILE A 129 11.18 0.14 4.69
N GLY A 130 12.05 0.67 5.55
CA GLY A 130 12.95 -0.12 6.37
C GLY A 130 12.34 -0.52 7.72
N VAL A 131 11.55 -1.60 7.76
CA VAL A 131 11.12 -2.22 9.03
C VAL A 131 12.33 -2.91 9.67
N LYS A 132 12.51 -2.74 10.98
CA LYS A 132 13.63 -3.28 11.77
C LYS A 132 13.19 -4.35 12.77
N SER A 133 11.96 -4.26 13.27
CA SER A 133 11.37 -5.31 14.09
C SER A 133 9.85 -5.18 14.08
N ILE A 134 9.18 -6.24 14.50
CA ILE A 134 7.73 -6.26 14.72
C ILE A 134 7.50 -6.45 16.22
N LYS A 135 6.59 -5.66 16.80
CA LYS A 135 6.19 -5.82 18.20
C LYS A 135 4.69 -6.08 18.31
N ILE A 136 4.32 -6.92 19.25
CA ILE A 136 2.93 -7.19 19.61
C ILE A 136 2.76 -6.81 21.08
N ASN A 137 1.86 -5.86 21.32
CA ASN A 137 1.64 -5.24 22.63
C ASN A 137 2.96 -4.81 23.30
N GLY A 138 3.83 -4.16 22.52
CA GLY A 138 5.14 -3.66 22.97
C GLY A 138 6.26 -4.71 23.09
N ARG A 139 5.98 -6.01 22.93
CA ARG A 139 6.99 -7.08 22.94
C ARG A 139 7.45 -7.42 21.54
N ALA A 140 8.77 -7.40 21.32
CA ALA A 140 9.35 -7.84 20.05
C ALA A 140 9.08 -9.33 19.82
N ILE A 141 8.71 -9.68 18.60
CA ILE A 141 8.58 -11.08 18.19
C ILE A 141 9.94 -11.61 17.73
N ASP A 142 10.17 -12.90 17.94
CA ASP A 142 11.44 -13.55 17.61
C ASP A 142 11.35 -14.24 16.23
N PHE A 143 12.22 -13.83 15.31
CA PHE A 143 12.39 -14.39 13.96
C PHE A 143 13.74 -13.94 13.39
N ASP A 144 14.14 -14.49 12.24
CA ASP A 144 15.34 -14.05 11.54
C ASP A 144 15.17 -12.63 10.98
N GLY A 145 15.69 -11.64 11.72
CA GLY A 145 15.62 -10.23 11.34
C GLY A 145 16.41 -9.88 10.06
N SER A 146 17.30 -10.76 9.58
CA SER A 146 18.03 -10.53 8.34
C SER A 146 17.10 -10.47 7.13
N LEU A 147 15.96 -11.18 7.16
CA LEU A 147 14.92 -11.18 6.13
C LEU A 147 14.32 -9.79 5.88
N LEU A 148 14.35 -8.90 6.87
CA LEU A 148 13.84 -7.53 6.73
C LEU A 148 14.73 -6.63 5.88
N SER A 149 15.96 -7.05 5.56
CA SER A 149 16.87 -6.34 4.67
C SER A 149 16.94 -7.04 3.32
N PHE A 150 17.32 -6.31 2.28
CA PHE A 150 17.54 -6.93 0.97
C PHE A 150 18.79 -7.81 0.98
N ASP A 151 18.66 -9.02 0.45
CA ASP A 151 19.77 -9.91 0.16
C ASP A 151 20.48 -9.50 -1.16
N GLU A 152 21.48 -10.29 -1.58
CA GLU A 152 22.25 -10.05 -2.81
C GLU A 152 21.40 -10.12 -4.09
N ASN A 153 20.25 -10.81 -4.04
CA ASN A 153 19.31 -10.91 -5.16
C ASN A 153 18.23 -9.81 -5.13
N GLY A 154 18.26 -8.94 -4.12
CA GLY A 154 17.26 -7.90 -3.91
C GLY A 154 15.95 -8.43 -3.30
N TYR A 155 15.98 -9.59 -2.63
CA TYR A 155 14.85 -10.15 -1.89
C TYR A 155 14.89 -9.70 -0.42
N GLY A 156 13.75 -9.28 0.11
CA GLY A 156 13.62 -8.79 1.48
C GLY A 156 12.82 -7.49 1.57
N GLY A 157 12.91 -6.83 2.72
CA GLY A 157 12.27 -5.53 2.93
C GLY A 157 10.75 -5.55 3.03
N THR A 158 10.19 -4.35 3.20
CA THR A 158 8.76 -4.13 3.39
C THR A 158 8.24 -3.17 2.33
N LYS A 159 7.25 -3.56 1.54
CA LYS A 159 6.61 -2.67 0.56
C LYS A 159 5.15 -2.36 0.90
N LEU A 160 4.65 -1.25 0.36
CA LEU A 160 3.24 -0.89 0.43
C LEU A 160 2.53 -1.36 -0.85
N SER A 161 1.31 -1.86 -0.73
CA SER A 161 0.52 -2.29 -1.88
C SER A 161 -0.97 -2.01 -1.69
N THR A 162 -1.57 -1.39 -2.69
CA THR A 162 -3.03 -1.23 -2.80
C THR A 162 -3.69 -2.34 -3.63
N VAL A 163 -2.90 -3.32 -4.07
CA VAL A 163 -3.34 -4.45 -4.89
C VAL A 163 -3.77 -5.62 -4.01
N VAL A 164 -3.02 -5.88 -2.94
CA VAL A 164 -3.39 -6.91 -1.94
C VAL A 164 -4.28 -6.29 -0.86
N ALA A 165 -5.39 -6.95 -0.55
CA ALA A 165 -6.36 -6.44 0.42
C ALA A 165 -5.85 -6.49 1.86
N TYR A 166 -5.01 -7.47 2.19
CA TYR A 166 -4.50 -7.73 3.53
C TYR A 166 -2.98 -7.85 3.49
N THR A 167 -2.32 -7.48 4.58
CA THR A 167 -0.87 -7.65 4.70
C THR A 167 -0.48 -9.12 4.56
N THR A 168 0.50 -9.39 3.70
CA THR A 168 1.13 -10.72 3.60
C THR A 168 2.50 -10.70 4.26
N LEU A 169 2.82 -11.76 4.98
CA LEU A 169 4.12 -11.97 5.63
C LEU A 169 4.75 -13.24 5.06
N GLU A 170 6.05 -13.22 4.78
CA GLU A 170 6.81 -14.44 4.47
C GLU A 170 6.55 -15.50 5.54
N THR A 171 6.44 -16.77 5.14
CA THR A 171 5.96 -17.88 5.98
C THR A 171 6.63 -17.97 7.36
N SER A 172 7.94 -17.78 7.47
CA SER A 172 8.63 -17.82 8.77
C SER A 172 8.23 -16.64 9.67
N ILE A 173 8.13 -15.44 9.10
CA ILE A 173 7.66 -14.23 9.80
C ILE A 173 6.18 -14.40 10.19
N TYR A 174 5.33 -14.89 9.29
CA TYR A 174 3.91 -15.14 9.53
C TYR A 174 3.72 -16.06 10.73
N LYS A 175 4.43 -17.20 10.78
CA LYS A 175 4.35 -18.15 11.89
C LYS A 175 4.77 -17.55 13.23
N ALA A 176 5.87 -16.80 13.26
CA ALA A 176 6.32 -16.12 14.47
C ALA A 176 5.32 -15.05 14.93
N PHE A 177 4.84 -14.24 13.98
CA PHE A 177 3.86 -13.19 14.18
C PHE A 177 2.54 -13.71 14.73
N THR A 178 1.93 -14.71 14.09
CA THR A 178 0.62 -15.23 14.50
C THR A 178 0.69 -15.98 15.82
N LYS A 179 1.77 -16.73 16.07
CA LYS A 179 2.02 -17.36 17.38
C LYS A 179 2.04 -16.32 18.50
N ALA A 180 2.80 -15.23 18.31
CA ALA A 180 2.89 -14.16 19.30
C ALA A 180 1.57 -13.38 19.43
N PHE A 181 0.88 -13.09 18.32
CA PHE A 181 -0.41 -12.40 18.34
C PHE A 181 -1.48 -13.19 19.07
N VAL A 182 -1.64 -14.46 18.73
CA VAL A 182 -2.64 -15.34 19.34
C VAL A 182 -2.34 -15.54 20.82
N GLY A 183 -1.07 -15.76 21.19
CA GLY A 183 -0.65 -15.79 22.58
C GLY A 183 -1.09 -14.53 23.33
N GLU A 184 -0.78 -13.36 22.78
CA GLU A 184 -1.17 -12.09 23.41
C GLU A 184 -2.69 -11.89 23.49
N ALA A 185 -3.40 -12.17 22.40
CA ALA A 185 -4.84 -11.99 22.30
C ALA A 185 -5.62 -12.87 23.28
N THR A 186 -5.12 -14.07 23.57
CA THR A 186 -5.82 -15.09 24.37
C THR A 186 -5.42 -15.08 25.84
N THR A 187 -4.15 -14.83 26.15
CA THR A 187 -3.60 -14.95 27.51
C THR A 187 -2.83 -13.73 28.00
N GLY A 188 -2.65 -12.72 27.15
CA GLY A 188 -1.97 -11.48 27.51
C GLY A 188 -2.77 -10.65 28.50
N PHE A 189 -2.05 -9.95 29.39
CA PHE A 189 -2.69 -9.07 30.38
C PHE A 189 -3.50 -7.97 29.68
N GLY A 190 -4.80 -7.89 29.97
CA GLY A 190 -5.72 -6.95 29.34
C GLY A 190 -6.42 -7.46 28.07
N PHE A 191 -6.18 -8.71 27.68
CA PHE A 191 -6.83 -9.39 26.56
C PHE A 191 -7.47 -10.71 27.00
N ASN A 192 -8.59 -11.05 26.40
CA ASN A 192 -9.29 -12.32 26.62
C ASN A 192 -10.12 -12.66 25.37
N MET A 193 -9.47 -12.68 24.20
CA MET A 193 -10.13 -13.00 22.94
C MET A 193 -10.31 -14.52 22.83
N SER A 194 -11.54 -14.97 22.60
CA SER A 194 -11.82 -16.41 22.43
C SER A 194 -11.65 -16.82 20.97
N ARG A 195 -10.76 -17.80 20.70
CA ARG A 195 -10.58 -18.36 19.35
C ARG A 195 -11.85 -19.07 18.88
N VAL A 196 -12.18 -18.88 17.61
CA VAL A 196 -13.23 -19.62 16.90
C VAL A 196 -12.67 -20.26 15.63
N ALA A 197 -13.51 -21.02 14.93
CA ALA A 197 -13.14 -21.62 13.65
C ALA A 197 -12.63 -20.55 12.66
N SER A 198 -11.62 -20.93 11.88
CA SER A 198 -11.06 -20.11 10.81
C SER A 198 -12.11 -19.82 9.73
N VAL A 199 -12.06 -18.63 9.15
CA VAL A 199 -12.92 -18.22 8.04
C VAL A 199 -12.01 -17.79 6.91
N ALA A 200 -11.99 -18.58 5.84
CA ALA A 200 -11.12 -18.32 4.69
C ALA A 200 -11.32 -16.89 4.16
N PRO A 201 -10.23 -16.17 3.83
CA PRO A 201 -8.84 -16.64 3.76
C PRO A 201 -8.07 -16.61 5.09
N PHE A 202 -8.71 -16.26 6.20
CA PHE A 202 -8.03 -16.05 7.49
C PHE A 202 -7.95 -17.31 8.34
N GLU A 203 -6.78 -17.53 8.94
CA GLU A 203 -6.52 -18.69 9.81
C GLU A 203 -6.88 -18.41 11.27
N TYR A 204 -6.74 -17.15 11.72
CA TYR A 204 -6.89 -16.77 13.13
C TYR A 204 -8.09 -15.83 13.34
N CYS A 205 -9.23 -16.43 13.66
CA CYS A 205 -10.49 -15.77 13.99
C CYS A 205 -10.86 -15.89 15.47
N PHE A 206 -11.58 -14.90 15.97
CA PHE A 206 -11.99 -14.76 17.36
C PHE A 206 -13.43 -14.27 17.45
N LEU A 207 -14.06 -14.50 18.60
CA LEU A 207 -15.26 -13.72 18.96
C LEU A 207 -14.92 -12.22 19.00
N ASN A 208 -15.90 -11.40 18.63
CA ASN A 208 -15.74 -9.96 18.56
C ASN A 208 -15.26 -9.38 19.90
N SER A 209 -14.23 -8.53 19.87
CA SER A 209 -13.57 -7.97 21.04
C SER A 209 -13.25 -6.50 20.83
N LYS A 210 -13.45 -5.70 21.88
CA LYS A 210 -13.03 -4.29 21.91
C LYS A 210 -11.55 -4.12 22.24
N SER A 211 -10.93 -5.13 22.86
CA SER A 211 -9.51 -5.12 23.23
C SER A 211 -8.75 -6.07 22.31
N VAL A 212 -7.91 -5.50 21.45
CA VAL A 212 -7.08 -6.23 20.48
C VAL A 212 -5.63 -5.82 20.68
N PRO A 213 -4.66 -6.77 20.71
CA PRO A 213 -3.25 -6.43 20.79
C PRO A 213 -2.82 -5.48 19.68
N VAL A 214 -2.12 -4.42 20.06
CA VAL A 214 -1.53 -3.47 19.11
C VAL A 214 -0.31 -4.11 18.46
N ILE A 215 -0.17 -3.92 17.15
CA ILE A 215 1.01 -4.33 16.40
C ILE A 215 1.81 -3.08 16.04
N ASP A 216 3.10 -3.04 16.35
CA ASP A 216 3.99 -1.96 15.92
C ASP A 216 5.00 -2.52 14.91
N LEU A 217 5.05 -1.93 13.70
CA LEU A 217 6.20 -2.08 12.80
C LEU A 217 7.22 -1.02 13.19
N VAL A 218 8.33 -1.44 13.82
CA VAL A 218 9.41 -0.53 14.22
C VAL A 218 10.25 -0.20 13.01
N LEU A 219 10.49 1.08 12.75
CA LEU A 219 11.19 1.57 11.58
C LEU A 219 12.64 1.94 11.95
N GLN A 220 13.14 3.11 11.53
CA GLN A 220 14.54 3.49 11.74
C GLN A 220 14.94 3.73 13.21
N SER A 221 13.98 3.81 14.15
CA SER A 221 14.25 3.90 15.59
C SER A 221 13.06 3.40 16.41
N GLU A 222 13.28 3.15 17.70
CA GLU A 222 12.21 2.78 18.65
C GLU A 222 11.12 3.84 18.83
N MET A 223 11.39 5.09 18.42
CA MET A 223 10.42 6.18 18.48
C MET A 223 9.54 6.26 17.23
N VAL A 224 9.99 5.69 16.10
CA VAL A 224 9.27 5.75 14.83
C VAL A 224 8.67 4.38 14.53
N LYS A 225 7.36 4.28 14.78
CA LYS A 225 6.59 3.03 14.68
C LYS A 225 5.35 3.26 13.83
N TRP A 226 5.12 2.39 12.85
CA TRP A 226 3.80 2.28 12.25
C TRP A 226 2.94 1.40 13.15
N ARG A 227 2.04 2.06 13.88
CA ARG A 227 1.14 1.40 14.82
C ARG A 227 -0.13 0.94 14.13
N ILE A 228 -0.42 -0.35 14.24
CA ILE A 228 -1.59 -1.02 13.65
C ILE A 228 -2.49 -1.44 14.81
N HIS A 229 -3.61 -0.73 14.96
CA HIS A 229 -4.64 -0.99 15.95
C HIS A 229 -5.68 -2.00 15.44
N GLY A 230 -6.58 -2.45 16.32
CA GLY A 230 -7.64 -3.41 16.01
C GLY A 230 -8.45 -3.09 14.74
N TRP A 231 -8.71 -1.81 14.46
CA TRP A 231 -9.44 -1.37 13.26
C TRP A 231 -8.67 -1.56 11.94
N ASN A 232 -7.34 -1.74 11.99
CA ASN A 232 -6.48 -2.05 10.84
C ASN A 232 -5.85 -3.45 10.91
N SER A 233 -5.89 -4.12 12.07
CA SER A 233 -5.38 -5.50 12.21
C SER A 233 -6.46 -6.57 12.10
N MET A 234 -7.73 -6.22 12.34
CA MET A 234 -8.83 -7.18 12.40
C MET A 234 -9.89 -6.90 11.34
N VAL A 235 -10.53 -7.96 10.87
CA VAL A 235 -11.55 -7.96 9.81
C VAL A 235 -12.81 -8.61 10.36
N ASN A 236 -13.90 -7.87 10.45
CA ASN A 236 -15.19 -8.45 10.84
C ASN A 236 -15.72 -9.29 9.67
N VAL A 237 -15.93 -10.58 9.91
CA VAL A 237 -16.50 -11.53 8.93
C VAL A 237 -17.97 -11.84 9.22
N SER A 238 -18.42 -11.55 10.44
CA SER A 238 -19.83 -11.48 10.86
C SER A 238 -19.96 -10.52 12.04
N ASP A 239 -21.17 -10.37 12.58
CA ASP A 239 -21.42 -9.51 13.75
C ASP A 239 -20.64 -9.99 15.00
N ASP A 240 -20.47 -11.30 15.12
CA ASP A 240 -19.86 -11.95 16.29
C ASP A 240 -18.42 -12.41 16.06
N VAL A 241 -17.92 -12.40 14.82
CA VAL A 241 -16.60 -12.96 14.48
C VAL A 241 -15.73 -11.94 13.77
N MET A 242 -14.49 -11.81 14.27
CA MET A 242 -13.43 -11.00 13.69
C MET A 242 -12.16 -11.84 13.47
N CYS A 243 -11.50 -11.65 12.35
CA CYS A 243 -10.30 -12.40 11.97
C CYS A 243 -9.08 -11.49 11.84
N LEU A 244 -7.90 -12.01 12.18
CA LEU A 244 -6.64 -11.32 11.98
C LEU A 244 -6.40 -11.14 10.48
N GLY A 245 -6.34 -9.88 10.03
CA GLY A 245 -6.20 -9.48 8.63
C GLY A 245 -4.77 -9.54 8.12
N PHE A 246 -4.06 -10.63 8.41
CA PHE A 246 -2.72 -10.94 7.94
C PHE A 246 -2.72 -12.34 7.35
N LEU A 247 -2.03 -12.54 6.22
CA LEU A 247 -2.00 -13.80 5.49
C LEU A 247 -0.57 -14.32 5.34
N ASP A 248 -0.43 -15.64 5.24
CA ASP A 248 0.82 -16.28 4.84
C ASP A 248 1.08 -15.96 3.37
N GLY A 249 2.17 -15.23 3.10
CA GLY A 249 2.62 -14.85 1.75
C GLY A 249 3.37 -15.96 1.03
N GLY A 250 3.61 -17.08 1.71
CA GLY A 250 4.44 -18.17 1.20
C GLY A 250 5.93 -17.91 1.38
N VAL A 251 6.72 -18.83 0.85
CA VAL A 251 8.18 -18.71 0.81
C VAL A 251 8.62 -17.80 -0.33
N MET A 252 9.70 -17.08 -0.10
CA MET A 252 10.33 -16.20 -1.10
C MET A 252 10.65 -16.98 -2.37
N ASN A 253 10.29 -16.41 -3.51
CA ASN A 253 10.57 -16.97 -4.82
C ASN A 253 10.66 -15.84 -5.86
N GLN A 254 10.89 -16.17 -7.13
CA GLN A 254 11.09 -15.18 -8.21
C GLN A 254 9.93 -14.18 -8.37
N THR A 255 8.73 -14.49 -7.87
CA THR A 255 7.55 -13.61 -7.93
C THR A 255 7.25 -12.89 -6.62
N THR A 256 7.90 -13.24 -5.51
CA THR A 256 7.72 -12.64 -4.19
C THR A 256 9.05 -12.09 -3.68
N SER A 257 9.34 -10.82 -4.00
CA SER A 257 10.60 -10.17 -3.62
C SER A 257 10.56 -9.46 -2.26
N ALA A 258 9.36 -9.15 -1.73
CA ALA A 258 9.18 -8.50 -0.44
C ALA A 258 8.71 -9.49 0.63
N VAL A 259 9.35 -9.47 1.81
CA VAL A 259 8.97 -10.36 2.94
C VAL A 259 7.77 -9.84 3.72
N ILE A 260 7.48 -8.54 3.62
CA ILE A 260 6.27 -7.91 4.15
C ILE A 260 5.65 -7.05 3.05
N VAL A 261 4.39 -7.30 2.73
CA VAL A 261 3.61 -6.45 1.83
C VAL A 261 2.46 -5.86 2.63
N ILE A 262 2.52 -4.57 2.96
CA ILE A 262 1.46 -3.87 3.69
C ILE A 262 0.27 -3.67 2.75
N GLY A 263 -0.86 -4.29 3.08
CA GLY A 263 -2.06 -4.32 2.24
C GLY A 263 -3.08 -3.22 2.54
N GLY A 264 -4.13 -3.18 1.71
CA GLY A 264 -5.20 -2.18 1.77
C GLY A 264 -5.82 -1.99 3.15
N ASN A 265 -6.20 -3.06 3.85
CA ASN A 265 -6.83 -2.99 5.18
C ASN A 265 -5.93 -2.30 6.22
N GLN A 266 -4.61 -2.44 6.09
CA GLN A 266 -3.64 -1.79 6.97
C GLN A 266 -3.37 -0.32 6.56
N LEU A 267 -3.66 0.04 5.31
CA LEU A 267 -3.57 1.42 4.79
C LEU A 267 -4.87 2.22 5.00
N GLU A 268 -6.00 1.55 5.24
CA GLU A 268 -7.29 2.21 5.44
C GLU A 268 -7.24 3.24 6.59
N ASN A 269 -7.76 4.44 6.33
CA ASN A 269 -7.75 5.60 7.23
C ASN A 269 -6.36 5.98 7.76
N ASN A 270 -5.31 5.62 7.03
CA ASN A 270 -3.99 6.20 7.20
C ASN A 270 -3.78 7.23 6.09
N LEU A 271 -3.36 8.44 6.47
CA LEU A 271 -2.82 9.39 5.52
C LEU A 271 -1.37 8.99 5.25
N VAL A 272 -1.05 8.73 3.99
CA VAL A 272 0.30 8.35 3.57
C VAL A 272 0.81 9.38 2.56
N GLU A 273 1.92 10.01 2.89
CA GLU A 273 2.65 10.99 2.06
C GLU A 273 3.85 10.31 1.42
N PHE A 274 3.94 10.38 0.09
CA PHE A 274 5.09 9.94 -0.67
C PHE A 274 5.90 11.16 -1.09
N ASP A 275 6.96 11.47 -0.33
CA ASP A 275 7.90 12.53 -0.64
C ASP A 275 9.06 11.96 -1.44
N LEU A 276 8.92 11.98 -2.77
CA LEU A 276 9.86 11.35 -3.70
C LEU A 276 11.15 12.15 -3.84
N GLU A 277 11.12 13.46 -3.56
CA GLU A 277 12.31 14.32 -3.56
C GLU A 277 13.11 14.12 -2.27
N GLY A 278 12.45 14.17 -1.11
CA GLY A 278 13.04 13.86 0.18
C GLY A 278 13.34 12.38 0.40
N SER A 279 12.97 11.50 -0.54
CA SER A 279 13.10 10.04 -0.45
C SER A 279 12.59 9.48 0.88
N ARG A 280 11.38 9.90 1.28
CA ARG A 280 10.76 9.51 2.55
C ARG A 280 9.26 9.30 2.40
N LEU A 281 8.74 8.47 3.29
CA LEU A 281 7.33 8.19 3.43
C LEU A 281 6.84 8.80 4.74
N GLY A 282 5.87 9.72 4.66
CA GLY A 282 5.13 10.21 5.80
C GLY A 282 3.90 9.34 6.04
N PHE A 283 3.54 9.10 7.30
CA PHE A 283 2.32 8.36 7.64
C PHE A 283 1.70 8.86 8.95
N SER A 284 0.36 8.82 9.01
CA SER A 284 -0.40 9.06 10.24
C SER A 284 -1.73 8.32 10.21
N SER A 285 -2.06 7.65 11.31
CA SER A 285 -3.37 7.02 11.54
C SER A 285 -4.39 8.10 11.90
N LEU A 286 -5.37 8.32 11.02
CA LEU A 286 -6.39 9.37 11.20
C LEU A 286 -7.36 9.02 12.33
N LEU A 287 -7.58 7.73 12.58
CA LEU A 287 -8.51 7.26 13.61
C LEU A 287 -8.01 7.59 15.02
N ASP A 288 -6.69 7.65 15.23
CA ASP A 288 -6.10 8.15 16.49
C ASP A 288 -6.38 9.64 16.73
N LYS A 289 -6.76 10.36 15.66
CA LYS A 289 -7.10 11.79 15.67
C LYS A 289 -8.60 12.03 15.50
N GLN A 290 -9.42 10.98 15.64
CA GLN A 290 -10.87 11.04 15.46
C GLN A 290 -11.28 11.57 14.07
N SER A 291 -10.50 11.24 13.04
CA SER A 291 -10.78 11.62 11.65
C SER A 291 -10.64 10.43 10.70
N ARG A 292 -11.09 10.59 9.47
CA ARG A 292 -11.15 9.57 8.41
C ARG A 292 -10.78 10.17 7.06
N CYS A 293 -10.40 9.33 6.10
CA CYS A 293 -10.13 9.81 4.74
C CYS A 293 -11.31 10.57 4.12
N SER A 294 -12.54 10.12 4.42
CA SER A 294 -13.79 10.72 3.96
C SER A 294 -13.92 12.20 4.32
N ASP A 295 -13.35 12.61 5.45
CA ASP A 295 -13.48 13.96 5.99
C ASP A 295 -12.73 15.00 5.12
N PHE A 296 -11.74 14.54 4.35
CA PHE A 296 -10.89 15.39 3.50
C PHE A 296 -11.20 15.23 2.01
N SER A 297 -12.13 14.33 1.64
CA SER A 297 -12.46 14.03 0.24
C SER A 297 -12.96 15.24 -0.56
N SER A 298 -13.53 16.24 0.12
CA SER A 298 -14.02 17.49 -0.47
C SER A 298 -13.04 18.66 -0.43
N LEU A 299 -11.91 18.57 0.29
CA LEU A 299 -10.86 19.59 0.28
C LEU A 299 -10.15 19.65 -1.08
N GLY A 300 -10.31 18.59 -1.87
CA GLY A 300 -10.15 18.62 -3.31
C GLY A 300 -11.30 19.36 -4.04
N GLY A 301 -11.91 20.42 -3.51
CA GLY A 301 -13.10 21.02 -4.13
C GLY A 301 -13.44 22.46 -3.77
N GLU A 302 -12.99 22.98 -2.63
CA GLU A 302 -13.29 24.37 -2.26
C GLU A 302 -12.04 25.25 -2.35
N SER A 303 -12.00 26.14 -3.35
CA SER A 303 -11.33 27.43 -3.15
C SER A 303 -12.10 28.16 -2.05
N ARG A 304 -11.66 28.01 -0.80
CA ARG A 304 -12.16 28.90 0.26
C ARG A 304 -11.49 30.25 0.06
N SER A 305 -12.21 31.15 -0.59
CA SER A 305 -11.97 32.59 -0.48
C SER A 305 -12.23 33.01 0.96
N TRP A 306 -11.17 33.19 1.74
CA TRP A 306 -11.11 34.11 2.88
C TRP A 306 -9.69 34.68 2.96
#